data_AF-A0A0K0EA25-F1
#
_entry.id   AF-A0A0K0EA25-F1
#
_cell.length_a   1.000
_cell.length_b   1.000
_cell.length_c   1.000
_cell.angle_alpha   90.00
_cell.angle_beta   90.00
_cell.angle_gamma   90.00
#
_symmetry.space_group_name_H-M   'P 1'
#
loop_
_entity.id
_entity.type
_entity.pdbx_description
1 polymer ?
#
loop_
_entity_poly.entity_id
_entity_poly.type
_entity_poly.pdbx_seq_one_letter_code
_entity_poly.pdbx_strand_id
1 'polypeptide(L)'
;MNSKTIILLVLTIALSLFQLGESFLYSNKIQNMQARSKRHLSIAATDVLADRLYKERLNQAKEKVGDRYIKPESPYSYGKK
;
A
#
# COMPACT_ATOMS: atom_id res chain seq x y z
N MET A 1 36.17 -44.53 14.75
CA MET A 1 34.78 -44.05 14.57
C MET A 1 34.17 -44.87 13.43
N ASN A 2 33.06 -45.58 13.67
CA ASN A 2 32.52 -46.53 12.69
C ASN A 2 31.91 -45.77 11.50
N SER A 3 32.02 -46.28 10.27
CA SER A 3 31.51 -45.56 9.08
C SER A 3 30.02 -45.22 9.20
N LYS A 4 29.25 -46.09 9.86
CA LYS A 4 27.83 -45.91 10.18
C LYS A 4 27.56 -44.66 11.03
N THR A 5 28.42 -44.36 12.01
CA THR A 5 28.27 -43.17 12.87
C THR A 5 28.57 -41.87 12.12
N ILE A 6 29.51 -41.91 11.17
CA ILE A 6 29.84 -40.74 10.34
C ILE A 6 28.68 -40.43 9.39
N ILE A 7 28.12 -41.45 8.75
CA ILE A 7 26.97 -41.31 7.84
C ILE A 7 25.76 -40.75 8.60
N LEU A 8 25.47 -41.28 9.79
CA LEU A 8 24.35 -40.82 10.60
C LEU A 8 24.50 -39.34 11.01
N LEU A 9 25.72 -38.92 11.35
CA LEU A 9 26.02 -37.55 11.76
C LEU A 9 25.94 -36.57 10.58
N VAL A 10 26.41 -36.96 9.40
CA VAL A 10 26.26 -36.15 8.18
C VAL A 10 24.78 -36.00 7.80
N LEU A 11 24.00 -37.07 7.93
CA LEU A 11 22.57 -37.06 7.61
C LEU A 11 21.77 -36.15 8.56
N THR A 12 22.06 -36.19 9.86
CA THR A 12 21.38 -35.32 10.83
C THR A 12 21.72 -33.84 10.62
N ILE A 13 22.98 -33.52 10.29
CA ILE A 13 23.37 -32.15 9.95
C ILE A 13 22.64 -31.68 8.68
N ALA A 14 22.61 -32.49 7.62
CA ALA A 14 21.94 -32.14 6.37
C ALA A 14 20.44 -31.85 6.57
N LEU A 15 19.75 -32.69 7.37
CA LEU A 15 18.32 -32.49 7.69
C LEU A 15 18.08 -31.23 8.52
N SER A 16 18.98 -30.90 9.46
CA SER A 16 18.86 -29.68 10.28
C SER A 16 19.01 -28.41 9.45
N LEU A 17 19.91 -28.40 8.46
CA LEU A 17 20.09 -27.27 7.54
C LEU A 17 18.88 -27.08 6.61
N PHE A 18 18.25 -28.17 6.19
CA PHE A 18 17.03 -28.13 5.38
C PHE A 18 15.86 -27.49 6.13
N GLN A 19 15.65 -27.86 7.41
CA GLN A 19 14.61 -27.27 8.26
C GLN A 19 14.85 -25.79 8.57
N LEU A 20 16.12 -25.37 8.74
CA LEU A 20 16.47 -23.95 8.88
C LEU A 20 16.12 -23.16 7.62
N GLY A 21 16.44 -23.70 6.44
CA GLY A 21 16.16 -23.05 5.15
C GLY A 21 14.67 -22.74 4.96
N GLU A 22 13.78 -23.70 5.27
CA GLU A 22 12.34 -23.48 5.17
C GLU A 22 11.80 -22.46 6.18
N SER A 23 12.34 -22.45 7.41
CA SER A 23 11.90 -21.51 8.45
C SER A 23 12.34 -20.06 8.18
N PHE A 24 13.49 -19.84 7.54
CA PHE A 24 13.89 -18.51 7.05
C PHE A 24 13.01 -18.01 5.90
N LEU A 25 12.63 -18.89 4.96
CA LEU A 25 11.71 -18.54 3.87
C LEU A 25 10.30 -18.21 4.38
N TYR A 26 9.85 -18.89 5.44
CA TYR A 26 8.54 -18.66 6.06
C TYR A 26 8.42 -17.28 6.72
N SER A 27 9.45 -16.84 7.45
CA SER A 27 9.48 -15.51 8.09
C SER A 27 9.37 -14.37 7.05
N ASN A 28 10.09 -14.50 5.93
CA ASN A 28 10.07 -13.51 4.86
C ASN A 28 8.70 -13.47 4.13
N LYS A 29 8.02 -14.62 4.00
CA LYS A 29 6.67 -14.71 3.44
C LYS A 29 5.63 -14.02 4.35
N ILE A 30 5.71 -14.21 5.67
CA ILE A 30 4.81 -13.56 6.63
C ILE A 30 5.01 -12.04 6.66
N GLN A 31 6.25 -11.56 6.71
CA GLN A 31 6.53 -10.12 6.72
C GLN A 31 6.02 -9.43 5.44
N ASN A 32 6.21 -10.06 4.28
CA ASN A 32 5.70 -9.54 3.01
C ASN A 32 4.17 -9.59 2.89
N MET A 33 3.52 -10.62 3.45
CA MET A 33 2.06 -10.68 3.53
C MET A 33 1.50 -9.60 4.44
N GLN A 34 2.13 -9.35 5.58
CA GLN A 34 1.70 -8.30 6.50
C GLN A 34 1.88 -6.91 5.89
N ALA A 35 2.98 -6.66 5.18
CA ALA A 35 3.20 -5.43 4.41
C ALA A 35 2.18 -5.26 3.27
N ARG A 36 1.84 -6.34 2.54
CA ARG A 36 0.80 -6.32 1.51
C ARG A 36 -0.60 -6.09 2.08
N SER A 37 -0.92 -6.67 3.23
CA SER A 37 -2.22 -6.46 3.90
C SER A 37 -2.39 -5.01 4.37
N LYS A 38 -1.32 -4.38 4.89
CA LYS A 38 -1.32 -2.96 5.24
C LYS A 38 -1.39 -2.05 4.01
N ARG A 39 -0.94 -2.55 2.86
CA ARG A 39 -1.07 -1.92 1.54
C ARG A 39 -2.27 -2.47 0.76
N HIS A 40 -3.34 -2.88 1.45
CA HIS A 40 -4.64 -3.02 0.80
C HIS A 40 -5.03 -1.64 0.26
N LEU A 41 -4.53 -1.32 -0.95
CA LEU A 41 -5.16 -0.38 -1.84
C LEU A 41 -6.61 -0.85 -1.88
N SER A 42 -7.51 -0.07 -1.29
CA SER A 42 -8.94 -0.26 -1.51
C SER A 42 -9.12 -0.44 -3.01
N ILE A 43 -9.95 -1.40 -3.44
CA ILE A 43 -10.19 -1.66 -4.86
C ILE A 43 -10.60 -0.37 -5.58
N ALA A 44 -11.20 0.58 -4.85
CA ALA A 44 -11.59 1.91 -5.33
C ALA A 44 -10.53 3.03 -5.09
N ALA A 45 -9.38 2.75 -4.48
CA ALA A 45 -8.36 3.76 -4.16
C ALA A 45 -7.82 4.43 -5.43
N THR A 46 -7.66 3.67 -6.51
CA THR A 46 -7.22 4.18 -7.81
C THR A 46 -8.28 5.07 -8.44
N ASP A 47 -9.57 4.68 -8.36
CA ASP A 47 -10.68 5.47 -8.88
C ASP A 47 -10.89 6.76 -8.09
N VAL A 48 -10.78 6.68 -6.76
CA VAL A 48 -10.83 7.86 -5.86
C VAL A 48 -9.67 8.82 -6.15
N LEU A 49 -8.47 8.29 -6.40
CA LEU A 49 -7.32 9.11 -6.76
C LEU A 49 -7.51 9.76 -8.14
N ALA A 50 -8.00 9.00 -9.12
CA ALA A 50 -8.26 9.50 -10.47
C ALA A 50 -9.32 10.62 -10.47
N ASP A 51 -10.42 10.43 -9.73
CA ASP A 51 -11.48 11.45 -9.59
C ASP A 51 -10.95 12.71 -8.88
N ARG A 52 -10.12 12.56 -7.83
CA ARG A 52 -9.50 13.71 -7.16
C ARG A 52 -8.59 14.49 -8.11
N LEU A 53 -7.71 13.81 -8.84
CA LEU A 53 -6.82 14.46 -9.81
C LEU A 53 -7.59 15.17 -10.92
N TYR A 54 -8.65 14.54 -11.42
CA TYR A 54 -9.54 15.16 -12.40
C TYR A 54 -10.18 16.44 -11.87
N LYS A 55 -10.76 16.40 -10.66
CA LYS A 55 -11.39 17.57 -10.01
C LYS A 55 -10.39 18.68 -9.73
N GLU A 56 -9.18 18.36 -9.29
CA GLU A 56 -8.12 19.34 -9.07
C GLU A 56 -7.74 20.04 -10.37
N ARG A 57 -7.55 19.30 -11.46
CA ARG A 57 -7.26 19.89 -12.77
C ARG A 57 -8.40 20.79 -13.26
N LEU A 58 -9.64 20.36 -13.06
CA LEU A 58 -10.83 21.14 -13.40
C LEU A 58 -10.90 22.44 -12.58
N ASN A 59 -10.55 22.38 -11.30
CA ASN A 59 -10.53 23.57 -10.43
C ASN A 59 -9.36 24.50 -10.75
N GLN A 60 -8.20 23.98 -11.16
CA GLN A 60 -7.08 24.80 -11.64
C GLN A 60 -7.38 25.48 -12.98
N ALA A 61 -8.21 24.85 -13.82
CA ALA A 61 -8.64 25.42 -15.09
C ALA A 61 -9.75 26.49 -14.92
N LYS A 62 -10.41 26.56 -13.77
CA LYS A 62 -11.40 27.61 -13.48
C LYS A 62 -10.68 28.93 -13.24
N GLU A 63 -11.26 30.00 -13.74
CA GLU A 63 -10.82 31.35 -13.44
C GLU A 63 -10.88 31.57 -11.92
N LYS A 64 -9.78 32.06 -11.34
CA LYS A 64 -9.76 32.39 -9.91
C LYS A 64 -10.75 33.50 -9.65
N VAL A 65 -11.48 33.38 -8.56
CA VAL A 65 -12.43 34.42 -8.18
C VAL A 65 -11.66 35.69 -7.87
N GLY A 66 -11.91 36.74 -8.66
CA GLY A 66 -11.24 38.02 -8.51
C GLY A 66 -11.69 38.75 -7.24
N ASP A 67 -11.02 39.86 -6.93
CA ASP A 67 -11.19 40.63 -5.69
C ASP A 67 -12.61 41.18 -5.46
N ARG A 68 -13.44 41.18 -6.50
CA ARG A 68 -14.86 41.60 -6.46
C ARG A 68 -15.82 40.44 -6.19
N TYR A 69 -15.32 39.27 -5.76
CA TYR A 69 -16.19 38.15 -5.44
C TYR A 69 -17.12 38.48 -4.28
N ILE A 70 -18.43 38.37 -4.54
CA ILE A 70 -19.46 38.52 -3.52
C ILE A 70 -19.91 37.13 -3.12
N LYS A 71 -19.61 36.72 -1.87
CA LYS A 71 -20.03 35.43 -1.32
C LYS A 71 -21.54 35.21 -1.51
N PRO A 72 -22.01 33.97 -1.74
CA PRO A 72 -23.42 33.66 -2.02
C PRO A 72 -24.39 34.10 -0.91
N GLU A 73 -23.88 34.17 0.33
CA GLU A 73 -24.64 34.58 1.52
C GLU A 73 -24.96 36.08 1.53
N SER A 74 -24.22 36.90 0.78
CA SER A 74 -24.44 38.35 0.72
C SER A 74 -25.78 38.67 0.06
N PRO A 75 -26.54 39.64 0.59
CA PRO A 75 -27.78 40.11 -0.05
C PRO A 75 -27.58 40.71 -1.44
N TYR A 76 -26.35 41.10 -1.78
CA TYR A 76 -25.98 41.64 -3.09
C TYR A 76 -25.30 40.60 -4.00
N SER A 77 -25.31 39.32 -3.63
CA SER A 77 -24.80 38.24 -4.47
C SER A 77 -25.83 37.85 -5.53
N TYR A 78 -25.34 37.39 -6.69
CA TYR A 78 -26.21 36.82 -7.72
C TYR A 78 -26.82 35.50 -7.21
N GLY A 79 -28.14 35.39 -7.28
CA GLY A 79 -28.87 34.16 -6.91
C GLY A 79 -29.91 34.31 -5.80
N LYS A 80 -30.04 35.48 -5.16
CA LYS A 80 -31.23 35.78 -4.36
C LYS A 80 -32.41 36.11 -5.27
N LYS A 81 -33.41 35.24 -5.29
CA LYS A 81 -34.79 35.61 -5.64
C LYS A 81 -35.41 36.38 -4.48
#